data_AF-A0A3S1AGL5-F1
#
_entry.id   AF-A0A3S1AGL5-F1
#
_cell.length_a   1.000
_cell.length_b   1.000
_cell.length_c   1.000
_cell.angle_alpha   90.00
_cell.angle_beta   90.00
_cell.angle_gamma   90.00
#
_symmetry.space_group_name_H-M   'P 1'
#
loop_
_entity.id
_entity.type
_entity.pdbx_description
1 polymer ?
#
loop_
_entity_poly.entity_id
_entity_poly.type
_entity_poly.pdbx_seq_one_letter_code
_entity_poly.pdbx_strand_id
1 'polypeptide(L)'
;MRRLIGDPVVEYGLPTQKVRIRCQFNVIEIMAPTSNDLLQTHVRKLTHLPTSSHRVPPSRVSAFLQNARFVFIRRDGYLGPLQQPYDGPYRVIALGDKTFRVMIGDRQEVISTDRLKTAHVQLSDPVPIAQPPRRGRPPHHIDNQGELGVAPQPN
;
A
#
# COMPACT_ATOMS: atom_id res chain seq x y z
N MET A 1 20.40 51.53 -47.99
CA MET A 1 21.14 52.78 -47.68
C MET A 1 20.73 53.27 -46.29
N ARG A 2 21.71 53.80 -45.54
CA ARG A 2 21.73 54.13 -44.10
C ARG A 2 20.74 55.20 -43.64
N ARG A 3 20.20 55.07 -42.41
CA ARG A 3 20.17 56.04 -41.25
C ARG A 3 19.75 55.19 -40.02
N LEU A 4 20.54 54.91 -38.97
CA LEU A 4 21.13 55.72 -37.89
C LEU A 4 20.16 56.64 -37.12
N ILE A 5 20.07 56.34 -35.82
CA ILE A 5 19.87 57.20 -34.62
C ILE A 5 18.47 57.19 -33.99
N GLY A 6 18.44 56.71 -32.73
CA GLY A 6 17.37 56.98 -31.77
C GLY A 6 17.30 55.97 -30.62
N ASP A 7 18.33 55.91 -29.77
CA ASP A 7 18.21 55.25 -28.47
C ASP A 7 17.29 56.10 -27.55
N PRO A 8 16.35 55.49 -26.81
CA PRO A 8 15.96 56.03 -25.51
C PRO A 8 16.60 55.19 -24.39
N VAL A 9 17.54 55.85 -23.73
CA VAL A 9 18.18 55.48 -22.47
C VAL A 9 17.13 55.04 -21.45
N VAL A 10 17.12 53.76 -21.07
CA VAL A 10 16.40 53.29 -19.89
C VAL A 10 17.32 53.51 -18.69
N GLU A 11 17.03 54.60 -18.01
CA GLU A 11 17.69 55.08 -16.79
C GLU A 11 17.37 54.13 -15.63
N TYR A 12 18.21 53.10 -15.42
CA TYR A 12 18.19 52.33 -14.17
C TYR A 12 18.93 53.12 -13.10
N GLY A 13 18.20 54.02 -12.44
CA GLY A 13 18.64 54.71 -11.24
C GLY A 13 18.93 53.70 -10.12
N LEU A 14 20.20 53.35 -9.93
CA LEU A 14 20.66 52.69 -8.72
C LEU A 14 20.47 53.68 -7.56
N PRO A 15 19.74 53.33 -6.48
CA PRO A 15 19.74 54.16 -5.30
C PRO A 15 21.15 54.13 -4.70
N THR A 16 21.91 55.21 -4.90
CA THR A 16 23.16 55.45 -4.19
C THR A 16 22.84 55.61 -2.71
N GLN A 17 22.86 54.52 -1.95
CA GLN A 17 22.96 54.60 -0.51
C GLN A 17 24.32 55.18 -0.17
N LYS A 18 24.31 56.42 0.33
CA LYS A 18 25.43 57.01 1.04
C LYS A 18 25.73 56.12 2.25
N VAL A 19 26.66 55.19 2.10
CA VAL A 19 27.24 54.45 3.23
C VAL A 19 28.13 55.45 3.96
N ARG A 20 27.57 56.05 5.01
CA ARG A 20 28.31 56.89 5.95
C ARG A 20 29.32 55.99 6.65
N ILE A 21 30.57 56.06 6.22
CA ILE A 21 31.72 55.49 6.93
C ILE A 21 31.75 56.18 8.30
N ARG A 22 31.16 55.54 9.31
CA ARG A 22 31.58 55.75 10.69
C ARG A 22 32.74 54.79 10.91
N CYS A 23 33.96 55.33 10.83
CA CYS A 23 35.13 54.73 11.45
C CYS A 23 34.85 54.57 12.96
N GLN A 24 34.38 53.39 13.33
CA GLN A 24 34.53 52.85 14.67
C GLN A 24 35.47 51.67 14.48
N PHE A 25 36.72 51.89 14.88
CA PHE A 25 37.78 50.90 14.90
C PHE A 25 37.41 49.86 15.97
N ASN A 26 36.58 48.87 15.62
CA ASN A 26 36.40 47.72 16.49
C ASN A 26 37.53 46.74 16.19
N VAL A 27 38.50 46.70 17.09
CA VAL A 27 39.49 45.63 17.16
C VAL A 27 38.71 44.36 17.48
N ILE A 28 38.41 43.56 16.46
CA ILE A 28 37.95 42.18 16.67
C ILE A 28 39.20 41.43 17.11
N GLU A 29 39.34 41.24 18.41
CA GLU A 29 40.28 40.26 18.95
C GLU A 29 39.80 38.90 18.43
N ILE A 30 40.45 38.40 17.39
CA ILE A 30 40.26 37.03 16.91
C ILE A 30 40.85 36.14 18.01
N MET A 31 40.04 35.81 19.01
CA MET A 31 40.35 34.75 19.96
C MET A 31 40.58 33.51 19.12
N ALA A 32 41.85 33.06 19.05
CA ALA A 32 42.20 31.85 18.32
C ALA A 32 41.27 30.73 18.78
N PRO A 33 40.68 29.93 17.85
CA PRO A 33 39.74 28.90 18.23
C PRO A 33 40.43 28.00 19.25
N THR A 34 39.85 27.93 20.44
CA THR A 34 40.40 27.10 21.50
C THR A 34 40.38 25.65 21.01
N SER A 35 41.26 24.80 21.53
CA SER A 35 41.31 23.39 21.14
C SER A 35 39.93 22.70 21.25
N ASN A 36 39.05 23.18 22.13
CA ASN A 36 37.69 22.67 22.28
C ASN A 36 36.78 23.04 21.10
N ASP A 37 36.84 24.27 20.59
CA ASP A 37 36.03 24.72 19.45
C ASP A 37 36.36 23.95 18.17
N LEU A 38 37.65 23.65 17.97
CA LEU A 38 38.12 22.81 16.87
C LEU A 38 37.55 21.40 16.96
N LEU A 39 37.57 20.80 18.15
CA LEU A 39 37.04 19.46 18.40
C LEU A 39 35.52 19.41 18.19
N GLN A 40 34.77 20.38 18.72
CA GLN A 40 33.33 20.47 18.52
C GLN A 40 32.96 20.59 17.03
N THR A 41 33.73 21.37 16.27
CA THR A 41 33.54 21.50 14.81
C THR A 41 33.85 20.18 14.08
N HIS A 42 34.87 19.45 14.51
CA HIS A 42 35.25 18.18 13.89
C HIS A 42 34.21 17.08 14.16
N VAL A 43 33.73 16.97 15.39
CA VAL A 43 32.69 15.98 15.77
C VAL A 43 31.38 16.27 15.06
N ARG A 44 31.02 17.55 14.87
CA ARG A 44 29.82 17.93 14.10
C ARG A 44 29.92 17.54 12.61
N LYS A 45 31.12 17.41 12.05
CA LYS A 45 31.33 16.92 10.68
C LYS A 45 31.20 15.40 10.56
N LEU A 46 31.23 14.68 11.68
CA LEU A 46 30.93 13.23 11.73
C LEU A 46 29.42 12.99 11.65
N THR A 47 28.78 13.47 10.57
CA THR A 47 27.40 13.12 10.28
C THR A 47 27.34 11.75 9.65
N HIS A 48 26.32 10.97 9.99
CA HIS A 48 26.07 9.70 9.33
C HIS A 48 25.77 9.96 7.85
N LEU A 49 26.25 9.08 6.97
CA LEU A 49 25.84 9.11 5.58
C LEU A 49 24.33 8.82 5.52
N PRO A 50 23.53 9.59 4.76
CA PRO A 50 22.13 9.28 4.58
C PRO A 50 22.04 7.87 4.00
N THR A 51 21.36 6.98 4.71
CA THR A 51 21.11 5.63 4.21
C THR A 51 20.24 5.73 2.96
N SER A 52 20.43 4.82 2.01
CA SER A 52 19.54 4.71 0.85
C SER A 52 18.10 4.60 1.36
N SER A 53 17.28 5.62 1.07
CA SER A 53 15.87 5.59 1.42
C SER A 53 15.22 4.51 0.56
N HIS A 54 15.05 3.33 1.15
CA HIS A 54 14.21 2.29 0.58
C HIS A 54 12.77 2.77 0.71
N ARG A 55 12.36 3.70 -0.17
CA ARG A 55 10.96 4.07 -0.35
C ARG A 55 10.18 2.77 -0.51
N VAL A 56 9.06 2.64 0.21
CA VAL A 56 8.15 1.52 0.04
C VAL A 56 7.85 1.43 -1.46
N PRO A 57 8.27 0.35 -2.15
CA PRO A 57 8.05 0.26 -3.58
C PRO A 57 6.54 0.35 -3.87
N PRO A 58 6.15 0.98 -4.99
CA PRO A 58 4.75 1.03 -5.37
C PRO A 58 4.20 -0.40 -5.46
N SER A 59 3.00 -0.63 -4.91
CA SER A 59 2.36 -1.94 -5.00
C SER A 59 2.12 -2.30 -6.45
N ARG A 60 2.75 -3.39 -6.89
CA ARG A 60 2.57 -3.91 -8.24
C ARG A 60 1.56 -5.04 -8.20
N VAL A 61 0.31 -4.72 -8.49
CA VAL A 61 -0.75 -5.72 -8.73
C VAL A 61 -0.62 -6.25 -10.15
N SER A 62 -0.83 -7.56 -10.34
CA SER A 62 -0.90 -8.12 -11.69
C SER A 62 -2.09 -7.54 -12.46
N ALA A 63 -1.90 -7.28 -13.76
CA ALA A 63 -2.97 -6.70 -14.59
C ALA A 63 -4.24 -7.57 -14.60
N PHE A 64 -4.09 -8.89 -14.49
CA PHE A 64 -5.20 -9.84 -14.45
C PHE A 64 -6.02 -9.77 -13.16
N LEU A 65 -5.44 -9.34 -12.04
CA LEU A 65 -6.16 -9.20 -10.77
C LEU A 65 -6.97 -7.92 -10.70
N GLN A 66 -6.55 -6.86 -11.40
CA GLN A 66 -7.25 -5.57 -11.41
C GLN A 66 -8.66 -5.66 -12.00
N ASN A 67 -8.90 -6.60 -12.93
CA ASN A 67 -10.20 -6.82 -13.56
C ASN A 67 -10.82 -8.18 -13.17
N ALA A 68 -10.30 -8.85 -12.15
CA ALA A 68 -10.75 -10.19 -11.77
C ALA A 68 -12.12 -10.13 -11.07
N ARG A 69 -13.11 -10.84 -11.63
CA ARG A 69 -14.41 -11.07 -10.98
C ARG A 69 -14.36 -12.22 -9.98
N PHE A 70 -13.54 -13.22 -10.26
CA PHE A 70 -13.34 -14.39 -9.43
C PHE A 70 -11.85 -14.63 -9.19
N VAL A 71 -11.52 -15.10 -8.00
CA VAL A 71 -10.13 -15.38 -7.59
C VAL A 71 -10.03 -16.69 -6.82
N PHE A 72 -8.93 -17.39 -7.01
CA PHE A 72 -8.50 -18.51 -6.17
C PHE A 72 -7.61 -17.97 -5.04
N ILE A 73 -7.80 -18.50 -3.83
CA ILE A 73 -7.05 -18.08 -2.63
C ILE A 73 -6.06 -19.18 -2.25
N ARG A 74 -4.78 -18.84 -2.06
CA ARG A 74 -3.77 -19.77 -1.58
C ARG A 74 -3.96 -20.09 -0.09
N ARG A 75 -3.90 -21.38 0.26
CA ARG A 75 -3.79 -21.85 1.65
C ARG A 75 -2.34 -21.72 2.11
N ASP A 76 -2.09 -20.85 3.08
CA ASP A 76 -0.77 -20.74 3.71
C ASP A 76 -0.75 -21.68 4.92
N GLY A 77 0.06 -22.73 4.86
CA GLY A 77 0.18 -23.75 5.90
C GLY A 77 0.65 -25.08 5.35
N TYR A 78 0.84 -26.06 6.24
CA TYR A 78 1.12 -27.43 5.82
C TYR A 78 -0.12 -28.02 5.13
N LEU A 79 0.07 -28.55 3.93
CA LEU A 79 -0.95 -29.23 3.14
C LEU A 79 -0.65 -30.72 3.12
N GLY A 80 -1.70 -31.55 3.19
CA GLY A 80 -1.55 -32.98 2.97
C GLY A 80 -1.03 -33.27 1.54
N PRO A 81 -0.44 -34.46 1.31
CA PRO A 81 0.28 -34.79 0.07
C PRO A 81 -0.56 -34.70 -1.22
N LEU A 82 -1.89 -34.66 -1.13
CA LEU A 82 -2.82 -34.54 -2.28
C LEU A 82 -3.85 -33.41 -2.12
N GLN A 83 -3.59 -32.47 -1.21
CA GLN A 83 -4.51 -31.36 -0.97
C GLN A 83 -4.21 -30.21 -1.92
N GLN A 84 -5.24 -29.68 -2.59
CA GLN A 84 -5.08 -28.52 -3.47
C GLN A 84 -4.55 -27.30 -2.67
N PRO A 85 -3.52 -26.60 -3.19
CA PRO A 85 -2.93 -25.45 -2.51
C PRO A 85 -3.75 -24.17 -2.63
N TYR A 86 -4.69 -24.14 -3.56
CA TYR A 86 -5.64 -23.05 -3.72
C TYR A 86 -7.04 -23.54 -3.43
N ASP A 87 -7.81 -22.70 -2.76
CA ASP A 87 -9.24 -22.87 -2.64
C ASP A 87 -9.96 -22.12 -3.74
N GLY A 88 -11.15 -22.64 -4.07
CA GLY A 88 -11.91 -22.43 -5.29
C GLY A 88 -12.19 -20.98 -5.71
N PRO A 89 -13.01 -20.80 -6.75
CA PRO A 89 -13.28 -19.48 -7.27
C PRO A 89 -14.20 -18.74 -6.31
N TYR A 90 -13.66 -17.74 -5.64
CA TYR A 90 -14.40 -16.83 -4.78
C TYR A 90 -14.71 -15.52 -5.49
N ARG A 91 -15.85 -14.93 -5.18
CA ARG A 91 -16.29 -13.67 -5.79
C ARG A 91 -15.55 -12.50 -5.16
N VAL A 92 -14.96 -11.65 -5.99
CA VAL A 92 -14.38 -10.37 -5.55
C VAL A 92 -15.50 -9.34 -5.37
N ILE A 93 -15.54 -8.68 -4.21
CA ILE A 93 -16.48 -7.59 -3.89
C ILE A 93 -15.84 -6.25 -4.21
N ALA A 94 -14.60 -6.05 -3.78
CA ALA A 94 -13.85 -4.82 -4.04
C ALA A 94 -12.37 -5.13 -4.32
N LEU A 95 -11.86 -4.43 -5.32
CA LEU A 95 -10.46 -4.49 -5.76
C LEU A 95 -9.66 -3.42 -5.01
N GLY A 96 -8.38 -3.68 -4.78
CA GLY A 96 -7.47 -2.70 -4.17
C GLY A 96 -6.02 -2.95 -4.56
N ASP A 97 -5.13 -2.02 -4.22
CA ASP A 97 -3.75 -2.05 -4.70
C ASP A 97 -2.86 -3.08 -3.99
N LYS A 98 -3.18 -3.41 -2.74
CA LYS A 98 -2.46 -4.42 -1.96
C LYS A 98 -3.36 -5.51 -1.43
N THR A 99 -4.63 -5.17 -1.22
CA THR A 99 -5.62 -6.04 -0.58
C THR A 99 -6.91 -6.04 -1.39
N PHE A 100 -7.56 -7.20 -1.42
CA PHE A 100 -8.82 -7.44 -2.09
C PHE A 100 -9.85 -7.89 -1.07
N ARG A 101 -11.09 -7.46 -1.26
CA ARG A 101 -12.24 -7.93 -0.47
C ARG A 101 -12.94 -9.04 -1.24
N VAL A 102 -12.97 -10.23 -0.66
CA VAL A 102 -13.46 -11.46 -1.28
C VAL A 102 -14.58 -12.06 -0.44
N MET A 103 -15.60 -12.60 -1.10
CA MET A 103 -16.73 -13.30 -0.47
C MET A 103 -16.43 -14.80 -0.38
N ILE A 104 -16.35 -15.32 0.84
CA ILE A 104 -16.08 -16.74 1.15
C ILE A 104 -17.29 -17.28 1.91
N GLY A 105 -18.13 -18.05 1.23
CA GLY A 105 -19.47 -18.39 1.75
C GLY A 105 -20.26 -17.12 2.03
N ASP A 106 -20.72 -16.95 3.27
CA ASP A 106 -21.50 -15.78 3.71
C ASP A 106 -20.64 -14.67 4.35
N ARG A 107 -19.31 -14.84 4.36
CA ARG A 107 -18.38 -13.92 5.03
C ARG A 107 -17.55 -13.16 4.01
N GLN A 108 -17.24 -11.91 4.35
CA GLN A 108 -16.30 -11.10 3.59
C GLN A 108 -14.94 -11.10 4.28
N GLU A 109 -13.88 -11.38 3.52
CA GLU A 109 -12.51 -11.40 4.01
C GLU A 109 -11.63 -10.43 3.19
N VAL A 110 -10.61 -9.87 3.83
CA VAL A 110 -9.61 -8.99 3.20
C VAL A 110 -8.32 -9.78 3.02
N ILE A 111 -7.88 -9.97 1.78
CA ILE A 111 -6.76 -10.84 1.44
C ILE A 111 -5.72 -10.04 0.66
N SER A 112 -4.44 -10.25 0.94
CA SER A 112 -3.35 -9.62 0.20
C SER A 112 -3.21 -10.19 -1.22
N THR A 113 -2.72 -9.36 -2.12
CA THR A 113 -2.48 -9.70 -3.54
C THR A 113 -1.62 -10.97 -3.70
N ASP A 114 -0.64 -11.15 -2.80
CA ASP A 114 0.35 -12.24 -2.87
C ASP A 114 -0.25 -13.65 -2.75
N ARG A 115 -1.46 -13.75 -2.21
CA ARG A 115 -2.17 -15.01 -1.99
C ARG A 115 -3.24 -15.28 -3.05
N LEU A 116 -3.41 -14.40 -4.03
CA LEU A 116 -4.49 -14.47 -4.99
C LEU A 116 -4.00 -14.90 -6.37
N LYS A 117 -4.82 -15.71 -7.02
CA LYS A 117 -4.68 -16.05 -8.43
C LYS A 117 -6.00 -15.77 -9.15
N THR A 118 -5.97 -15.11 -10.30
CA THR A 118 -7.19 -14.83 -11.07
C THR A 118 -7.85 -16.15 -11.51
N ALA A 119 -9.17 -16.24 -11.34
CA ALA A 119 -9.96 -17.33 -11.89
C ALA A 119 -10.61 -16.86 -13.20
N HIS A 120 -10.16 -17.42 -14.32
CA HIS A 120 -10.79 -17.20 -15.61
C HIS A 120 -11.98 -18.13 -15.72
N VAL A 121 -13.19 -17.59 -15.59
CA VAL A 121 -14.40 -18.38 -15.77
C VAL A 121 -15.21 -17.84 -16.93
N GLN A 122 -15.65 -18.73 -17.81
CA GLN A 122 -16.56 -18.39 -18.91
C GLN A 122 -17.96 -18.16 -18.34
N LEU A 123 -18.61 -17.08 -18.75
CA LEU A 123 -19.93 -16.66 -18.26
C LEU A 123 -21.06 -17.66 -18.56
N SER A 124 -20.82 -18.61 -19.48
CA SER A 124 -21.78 -19.61 -19.94
C SER A 124 -22.04 -20.72 -18.92
N ASP A 125 -21.08 -21.01 -18.04
CA ASP A 125 -21.18 -22.12 -17.09
C ASP A 125 -21.42 -21.58 -15.68
N PRO A 126 -22.43 -22.10 -14.94
CA PRO A 126 -22.63 -21.72 -13.55
C PRO A 126 -21.44 -22.22 -12.73
N VAL A 127 -20.56 -21.29 -12.36
CA VAL A 127 -19.40 -21.61 -11.52
C VAL A 127 -19.91 -22.04 -10.15
N PRO A 128 -19.58 -23.25 -9.67
CA PRO A 128 -19.84 -23.58 -8.28
C PRO A 128 -18.95 -22.68 -7.41
N ILE A 129 -19.54 -21.67 -6.81
CA ILE A 129 -18.87 -20.81 -5.82
C ILE A 129 -18.50 -21.73 -4.65
N ALA A 130 -17.21 -21.87 -4.37
CA ALA A 130 -16.75 -22.77 -3.32
C ALA A 130 -17.24 -22.27 -1.95
N GLN A 131 -17.99 -23.11 -1.24
CA GLN A 131 -18.29 -22.85 0.16
C GLN A 131 -17.13 -23.37 1.01
N PRO A 132 -16.67 -22.60 2.02
CA PRO A 132 -15.64 -23.08 2.93
C PRO A 132 -16.13 -24.35 3.64
N PRO A 133 -15.22 -25.29 3.96
CA PRO A 133 -15.60 -26.49 4.69
C PRO A 133 -16.30 -26.13 6.00
N ARG A 134 -17.40 -26.82 6.30
CA ARG A 134 -18.16 -26.62 7.54
C ARG A 134 -17.23 -26.82 8.73
N ARG A 135 -16.99 -25.76 9.49
CA ARG A 135 -16.21 -25.83 10.74
C ARG A 135 -17.11 -26.40 11.84
N GLY A 136 -16.69 -27.48 12.48
CA GLY A 136 -17.35 -27.97 13.69
C GLY A 136 -17.43 -29.49 13.80
N ARG A 137 -18.09 -29.93 14.87
CA ARG A 137 -18.43 -31.33 15.15
C ARG A 137 -19.28 -31.87 13.98
N PRO A 138 -19.04 -33.11 13.53
CA PRO A 138 -19.93 -33.77 12.57
C PRO A 138 -21.40 -33.69 13.06
N PRO A 139 -22.37 -33.53 12.15
CA PRO A 139 -23.78 -33.55 12.53
C PRO A 139 -24.11 -34.86 13.26
N HIS A 140 -24.69 -34.74 14.46
CA HIS A 140 -25.16 -35.90 15.21
C HIS A 140 -26.48 -36.36 14.59
N HIS A 141 -26.51 -37.54 13.97
CA HIS A 141 -27.75 -38.14 13.46
C HIS A 141 -28.69 -38.37 14.65
N ILE A 142 -29.90 -37.82 14.61
CA ILE A 142 -30.96 -38.15 15.58
C ILE A 142 -31.81 -39.23 14.91
N ASP A 143 -31.64 -40.47 15.33
CA ASP A 143 -32.50 -41.58 14.93
C ASP A 143 -33.87 -41.42 15.61
N ASN A 144 -34.81 -40.72 14.97
CA ASN A 144 -36.22 -40.77 15.39
C ASN A 144 -36.84 -42.08 14.90
N GLN A 145 -36.54 -43.17 15.59
CA GLN A 145 -37.31 -44.41 15.49
C GLN A 145 -38.49 -44.33 16.44
N GLY A 146 -39.67 -44.02 15.90
CA GLY A 146 -40.95 -44.28 16.57
C GLY A 146 -41.93 -43.10 16.56
N GLU A 147 -42.82 -43.06 15.57
CA GLU A 147 -44.27 -42.99 15.84
C GLU A 147 -45.04 -43.30 14.55
N LEU A 148 -45.61 -44.50 14.50
CA LEU A 148 -46.61 -44.88 13.51
C LEU A 148 -47.96 -44.28 13.93
N GLY A 149 -48.44 -43.36 13.11
CA GLY A 149 -49.84 -43.09 12.78
C GLY A 149 -50.90 -43.07 13.89
N VAL A 150 -51.47 -41.89 14.13
CA VAL A 150 -52.93 -41.72 14.23
C VAL A 150 -53.31 -40.39 13.56
N ALA A 151 -54.01 -40.46 12.43
CA ALA A 151 -54.66 -39.30 11.82
C ALA A 151 -55.96 -39.01 12.57
N PRO A 152 -56.27 -37.75 12.91
CA PRO A 152 -57.56 -37.42 13.53
C PRO A 152 -58.67 -37.50 12.45
N GLN A 153 -59.69 -38.32 12.71
CA GLN A 153 -60.89 -38.41 11.88
C GLN A 153 -61.71 -37.11 12.00
N PRO A 154 -62.32 -36.61 10.91
CA PRO A 154 -63.21 -35.46 10.98
C PRO A 154 -64.58 -35.84 11.58
N ASN A 155 -65.16 -34.88 12.31
CA ASN A 155 -66.51 -34.93 12.90
C ASN A 155 -67.62 -35.07 11.84
#